data_AF-A0A1F9WR64-F1
#
_entry.id   AF-A0A1F9WR64-F1
#
_cell.length_a   1.000
_cell.length_b   1.000
_cell.length_c   1.000
_cell.angle_alpha   90.00
_cell.angle_beta   90.00
_cell.angle_gamma   90.00
#
_symmetry.space_group_name_H-M   'P 1'
#
loop_
_entity.id
_entity.type
_entity.pdbx_description
1 polymer ?
#
loop_
_entity_poly.entity_id
_entity_poly.type
_entity_poly.pdbx_seq_one_letter_code
_entity_poly.pdbx_strand_id
1 'polypeptide(L)'
;MRCLLSVVLPLLASAVAWAQAPAAADAAAKPASLSYFVWTTVFIAVGFSFTTALAALGQGMAVRGGLEGIARQPEASDKIQISMLLGLAFIESLVLFALFIHIILLFANPFIKYLQ
;
A
#
# COMPACT_ATOMS: atom_id res chain seq x y z
N MET A 1 -3.83 -12.32 -16.41
CA MET A 1 -4.74 -11.18 -16.19
C MET A 1 -6.06 -11.57 -15.53
N ARG A 2 -6.74 -12.65 -15.96
CA ARG A 2 -7.97 -13.15 -15.32
C ARG A 2 -7.79 -13.56 -13.84
N CYS A 3 -6.67 -14.19 -13.46
CA CYS A 3 -6.40 -14.54 -12.05
C CYS A 3 -6.11 -13.32 -11.15
N LEU A 4 -5.54 -12.25 -11.69
CA LEU A 4 -5.25 -11.04 -10.92
C LEU A 4 -6.57 -10.29 -10.63
N LEU A 5 -7.45 -10.20 -11.63
CA LEU A 5 -8.78 -9.60 -11.48
C LEU A 5 -9.68 -10.41 -10.53
N SER A 6 -9.60 -11.74 -10.56
CA SER A 6 -10.42 -12.62 -9.71
C SER A 6 -9.97 -12.70 -8.25
N VAL A 7 -8.76 -12.22 -7.91
CA VAL A 7 -8.25 -12.16 -6.53
C VAL A 7 -8.34 -10.74 -5.98
N VAL A 8 -8.02 -9.72 -6.79
CA VAL A 8 -8.03 -8.32 -6.35
C VAL A 8 -9.45 -7.77 -6.19
N LEU A 9 -10.40 -8.16 -7.03
CA LEU A 9 -11.78 -7.69 -6.95
C LEU A 9 -12.54 -8.18 -5.69
N PRO A 10 -12.47 -9.45 -5.27
CA PRO A 10 -13.09 -9.88 -4.02
C PRO A 10 -12.35 -9.37 -2.76
N LEU A 11 -11.06 -9.08 -2.83
CA LEU A 11 -10.32 -8.41 -1.74
C LEU A 11 -10.79 -6.96 -1.54
N LEU A 12 -11.04 -6.24 -2.63
CA LEU A 12 -11.63 -4.90 -2.57
C LEU A 12 -13.09 -4.93 -2.10
N ALA A 13 -13.87 -5.94 -2.50
CA ALA A 13 -15.27 -6.09 -2.09
C ALA A 13 -15.43 -6.50 -0.61
N SER A 14 -14.54 -7.34 -0.08
CA SER A 14 -14.58 -7.75 1.33
C SER A 14 -14.19 -6.63 2.29
N ALA A 15 -13.34 -5.67 1.87
CA ALA A 15 -13.05 -4.48 2.66
C ALA A 15 -14.29 -3.59 2.90
N VAL A 16 -15.25 -3.59 1.96
CA VAL A 16 -16.51 -2.82 2.07
C VAL A 16 -17.53 -3.53 2.97
N ALA A 17 -17.49 -4.86 3.03
CA ALA A 17 -18.41 -5.65 3.86
C ALA A 17 -18.16 -5.45 5.38
N TRP A 18 -16.92 -5.19 5.79
CA TRP A 18 -16.58 -4.86 7.19
C TRP A 18 -16.72 -3.37 7.54
N ALA A 19 -17.05 -2.52 6.56
CA ALA A 19 -17.21 -1.07 6.75
C ALA A 19 -18.65 -0.64 7.10
N GLN A 20 -19.63 -1.56 7.05
CA GLN A 20 -20.99 -1.27 7.49
C GLN A 20 -21.07 -1.32 9.03
N ALA A 21 -20.84 -0.17 9.67
CA ALA A 21 -21.37 0.04 11.01
C ALA A 21 -22.92 0.03 10.89
N PRO A 22 -23.64 -0.78 11.70
CA PRO A 22 -25.09 -0.74 11.69
C PRO A 22 -25.55 0.66 12.07
N ALA A 23 -26.39 1.24 11.23
CA ALA A 23 -27.11 2.46 11.55
C ALA A 23 -28.05 2.17 12.74
N ALA A 24 -27.90 2.99 13.77
CA ALA A 24 -28.71 3.13 14.98
C ALA A 24 -28.37 2.25 16.21
N ALA A 25 -28.34 2.97 17.34
CA ALA A 25 -28.26 2.56 18.74
C ALA A 25 -26.90 2.03 19.25
N ASP A 26 -26.05 2.95 19.71
CA ASP A 26 -25.88 3.09 21.16
C ASP A 26 -25.21 4.41 21.55
N ALA A 27 -25.94 5.17 22.35
CA ALA A 27 -25.49 6.37 23.04
C ALA A 27 -24.59 5.97 24.20
N ALA A 28 -23.31 5.75 23.91
CA ALA A 28 -22.23 5.89 24.88
C ALA A 28 -21.23 6.85 24.26
N ALA A 29 -20.88 7.93 24.96
CA ALA A 29 -19.87 8.89 24.50
C ALA A 29 -18.53 8.16 24.30
N LYS A 30 -18.32 7.61 23.10
CA LYS A 30 -17.01 7.11 22.67
C LYS A 30 -16.07 8.30 22.76
N PRO A 31 -14.93 8.18 23.46
CA PRO A 31 -14.02 9.30 23.58
C PRO A 31 -13.64 9.73 22.15
N ALA A 32 -13.71 11.03 21.86
CA ALA A 32 -13.46 11.57 20.52
C ALA A 32 -12.11 11.10 19.94
N SER A 33 -11.14 10.80 20.82
CA SER A 33 -9.84 10.20 20.50
C SER A 33 -9.93 8.82 19.85
N LEU A 34 -10.89 7.97 20.23
CA LEU A 34 -11.07 6.65 19.64
C LEU A 34 -11.66 6.76 18.23
N SER A 35 -12.60 7.68 18.01
CA SER A 35 -13.17 7.93 16.68
C SER A 35 -12.09 8.46 15.71
N TYR A 36 -11.28 9.42 16.17
CA TYR A 36 -10.16 9.95 15.40
C TYR A 36 -9.17 8.87 14.98
N PHE A 37 -8.74 8.01 15.92
CA PHE A 37 -7.81 6.93 15.64
C PHE A 37 -8.36 5.92 14.63
N VAL A 38 -9.65 5.59 14.71
CA VAL A 38 -10.33 4.70 13.76
C VAL A 38 -10.30 5.30 12.34
N TRP A 39 -10.70 6.57 12.19
CA TRP A 39 -10.70 7.23 10.89
C TRP A 39 -9.29 7.36 10.29
N THR A 40 -8.30 7.78 11.09
CA THR A 40 -6.90 7.86 10.63
C THR A 40 -6.38 6.51 10.14
N THR A 41 -6.67 5.42 10.87
CA THR A 41 -6.24 4.07 10.49
C THR A 41 -6.88 3.61 9.17
N VAL A 42 -8.17 3.92 8.95
CA VAL A 42 -8.86 3.58 7.69
C VAL A 42 -8.24 4.31 6.51
N PHE A 43 -7.98 5.62 6.62
CA PHE A 43 -7.34 6.38 5.54
C PHE A 43 -5.92 5.89 5.25
N ILE A 44 -5.15 5.57 6.29
CA ILE A 44 -3.81 4.99 6.17
C ILE A 44 -3.87 3.66 5.40
N ALA A 45 -4.80 2.78 5.77
CA ALA A 45 -4.92 1.46 5.15
C ALA A 45 -5.28 1.57 3.66
N VAL A 46 -6.24 2.42 3.31
CA VAL A 46 -6.65 2.63 1.91
C VAL A 46 -5.53 3.28 1.10
N GLY A 47 -4.91 4.33 1.63
CA GLY A 47 -3.82 5.06 0.97
C GLY A 47 -2.61 4.17 0.70
N PHE A 48 -2.14 3.46 1.72
CA PHE A 48 -0.98 2.57 1.60
C PHE A 48 -1.25 1.36 0.69
N SER A 49 -2.47 0.83 0.69
CA SER A 49 -2.87 -0.24 -0.24
C SER A 49 -2.77 0.21 -1.70
N PHE A 50 -3.17 1.44 -2.00
CA PHE A 50 -3.03 2.01 -3.35
C PHE A 50 -1.56 2.20 -3.75
N THR A 51 -0.75 2.77 -2.86
CA THR A 51 0.69 2.97 -3.12
C THR A 51 1.40 1.65 -3.39
N THR A 52 1.18 0.65 -2.56
CA THR A 52 1.82 -0.68 -2.70
C THR A 52 1.32 -1.43 -3.93
N ALA A 53 0.03 -1.31 -4.29
CA ALA A 53 -0.50 -1.92 -5.51
C ALA A 53 0.15 -1.33 -6.77
N LEU A 54 0.33 -0.02 -6.85
CA LEU A 54 0.98 0.63 -7.99
C LEU A 54 2.46 0.28 -8.08
N ALA A 55 3.16 0.25 -6.94
CA ALA A 55 4.55 -0.18 -6.88
C ALA A 55 4.72 -1.63 -7.35
N ALA A 56 3.86 -2.55 -6.88
CA ALA A 56 3.90 -3.96 -7.27
C ALA A 56 3.72 -4.15 -8.79
N LEU A 57 2.85 -3.35 -9.43
CA LEU A 57 2.69 -3.37 -10.88
C LEU A 57 3.97 -2.92 -11.60
N GLY A 58 4.58 -1.81 -11.16
CA GLY A 58 5.83 -1.31 -11.73
C GLY A 58 7.00 -2.29 -11.56
N GLN A 59 7.13 -2.88 -10.37
CA GLN A 59 8.16 -3.88 -10.06
C GLN A 59 7.96 -5.16 -10.89
N GLY A 60 6.73 -5.63 -11.04
CA GLY A 60 6.42 -6.80 -11.88
C GLY A 60 6.79 -6.59 -13.35
N MET A 61 6.54 -5.38 -13.88
CA MET A 61 6.95 -5.02 -15.24
C MET A 61 8.47 -4.94 -15.39
N ALA A 62 9.16 -4.33 -14.42
CA ALA A 62 10.62 -4.23 -14.42
C ALA A 62 11.29 -5.61 -14.37
N VAL A 63 10.81 -6.51 -13.50
CA VAL A 63 11.31 -7.89 -13.40
C VAL A 63 11.09 -8.65 -14.69
N ARG A 64 9.88 -8.56 -15.28
CA ARG A 64 9.60 -9.21 -16.56
C ARG A 64 10.52 -8.73 -17.67
N GLY A 65 10.75 -7.41 -17.78
CA GLY A 65 11.69 -6.83 -18.75
C GLY A 65 13.13 -7.30 -18.53
N GLY A 66 13.56 -7.40 -17.27
CA GLY A 66 14.87 -7.95 -16.91
C GLY A 66 15.03 -9.41 -17.32
N LEU A 67 14.04 -10.26 -17.03
CA LEU A 67 14.07 -11.68 -17.40
C LEU A 67 14.06 -11.89 -18.93
N GLU A 68 13.23 -11.14 -19.66
CA GLU A 68 13.23 -11.17 -21.14
C GLU A 68 14.59 -10.71 -21.71
N GLY A 69 15.24 -9.72 -21.08
CA GLY A 69 16.58 -9.27 -21.42
C GLY A 69 17.64 -10.36 -21.21
N ILE A 70 17.63 -11.01 -20.04
CA ILE A 70 18.55 -12.11 -19.72
C ILE A 70 18.37 -13.29 -20.68
N ALA A 71 17.12 -13.62 -21.02
CA ALA A 71 16.83 -14.72 -21.95
C ALA A 71 17.38 -14.46 -23.37
N ARG A 72 17.47 -13.19 -23.81
CA ARG A 72 18.01 -12.82 -25.13
C ARG A 72 19.52 -12.65 -25.15
N GLN A 73 20.13 -12.33 -24.02
CA GLN A 73 21.56 -12.02 -23.87
C GLN A 73 22.07 -12.58 -22.52
N PRO A 74 22.26 -13.90 -22.41
CA PRO A 74 22.62 -14.54 -21.14
C PRO A 74 24.00 -14.10 -20.64
N GLU A 75 24.96 -13.85 -21.55
CA GLU A 75 26.27 -13.27 -21.23
C GLU A 75 26.23 -11.90 -20.55
N ALA A 76 25.12 -11.15 -20.68
CA ALA A 76 24.93 -9.86 -20.02
C ALA A 76 24.12 -9.94 -18.72
N SER A 77 23.82 -11.14 -18.22
CA SER A 77 22.91 -11.36 -17.08
C SER A 77 23.25 -10.50 -15.87
N ASP A 78 24.52 -10.49 -15.44
CA ASP A 78 24.94 -9.77 -14.23
C ASP A 78 24.69 -8.26 -14.35
N LYS A 79 24.96 -7.68 -15.52
CA LYS A 79 24.72 -6.24 -15.76
C LYS A 79 23.22 -5.92 -15.79
N ILE A 80 22.41 -6.79 -16.40
CA ILE A 80 20.95 -6.63 -16.45
C ILE A 80 20.36 -6.72 -15.04
N GLN A 81 20.80 -7.69 -14.23
CA GLN A 81 20.35 -7.85 -12.86
C GLN A 81 20.67 -6.65 -11.99
N ILE A 82 21.88 -6.09 -12.09
CA ILE A 82 22.26 -4.89 -11.32
C ILE A 82 21.39 -3.68 -11.71
N SER A 83 21.21 -3.44 -13.00
CA SER A 83 20.36 -2.33 -13.47
C SER A 83 18.90 -2.50 -13.02
N MET A 84 18.38 -3.72 -13.12
CA MET A 84 17.04 -4.07 -12.65
C MET A 84 16.89 -3.86 -11.15
N LEU A 85 17.83 -4.35 -10.33
CA LEU A 85 17.79 -4.19 -8.88
C LEU A 85 17.87 -2.73 -8.46
N LEU A 86 18.70 -1.94 -9.15
CA LEU A 86 18.83 -0.51 -8.89
C LEU A 86 17.51 0.22 -9.18
N GLY A 87 16.86 -0.11 -10.31
CA GLY A 87 15.53 0.42 -10.63
C GLY A 87 14.46 0.01 -9.61
N LEU A 88 14.45 -1.26 -9.21
CA LEU A 88 13.55 -1.77 -8.17
C LEU A 88 13.76 -1.07 -6.82
N ALA A 89 15.02 -0.81 -6.45
CA ALA A 89 15.36 -0.11 -5.21
C ALA A 89 14.85 1.34 -5.20
N PHE A 90 14.89 2.05 -6.34
CA PHE A 90 14.31 3.38 -6.45
C PHE A 90 12.78 3.38 -6.37
N ILE A 91 12.12 2.37 -6.91
CA ILE A 91 10.66 2.22 -6.74
C ILE A 91 10.35 1.93 -5.26
N GLU A 92 11.14 1.07 -4.62
CA GLU A 92 10.93 0.68 -3.23
C GLU A 92 11.18 1.83 -2.25
N SER A 93 12.14 2.72 -2.53
CA SER A 93 12.40 3.87 -1.65
C SER A 93 11.20 4.81 -1.54
N LEU A 94 10.42 4.97 -2.62
CA LEU A 94 9.17 5.73 -2.59
C LEU A 94 8.10 5.04 -1.74
N VAL A 95 8.01 3.71 -1.80
CA VAL A 95 7.10 2.92 -0.95
C VAL A 95 7.50 3.04 0.52
N LEU A 96 8.79 3.01 0.83
CA LEU A 96 9.29 3.19 2.19
C LEU A 96 9.07 4.62 2.71
N PHE A 97 9.18 5.65 1.88
CA PHE A 97 8.81 7.02 2.27
C PHE A 97 7.32 7.14 2.55
N ALA A 98 6.47 6.52 1.74
CA ALA A 98 5.05 6.44 2.04
C ALA A 98 4.83 5.72 3.38
N LEU A 99 5.39 4.52 3.57
CA LEU A 99 5.28 3.76 4.82
C LEU A 99 5.70 4.58 6.04
N PHE A 100 6.81 5.31 5.93
CA PHE A 100 7.32 6.16 7.00
C PHE A 100 6.33 7.26 7.40
N ILE A 101 5.72 7.94 6.43
CA ILE A 101 4.66 8.94 6.68
C ILE A 101 3.46 8.28 7.39
N HIS A 102 3.04 7.09 6.95
CA HIS A 102 1.93 6.37 7.56
C HIS A 102 2.22 5.98 9.02
N ILE A 103 3.44 5.54 9.33
CA ILE A 103 3.89 5.25 10.70
C ILE A 103 3.85 6.52 11.57
N ILE A 104 4.30 7.66 11.04
CA ILE A 104 4.23 8.96 11.74
C ILE A 104 2.77 9.33 12.03
N LEU A 105 1.86 9.17 11.07
CA LEU A 105 0.44 9.47 11.27
C LEU A 105 -0.25 8.54 12.28
N LEU A 106 0.25 7.32 12.46
CA LEU A 106 -0.29 6.36 13.42
C LEU A 106 0.21 6.61 14.85
N PHE A 107 1.52 6.85 15.03
CA PHE A 107 2.17 6.89 16.35
C PHE A 107 2.63 8.28 16.80
N ALA A 108 2.88 9.19 15.87
CA ALA A 108 3.45 10.51 16.14
C ALA A 108 2.63 11.62 15.44
N ASN A 109 1.30 11.46 15.45
CA ASN A 109 0.40 12.30 14.69
C ASN A 109 0.43 13.76 15.20
N PRO A 110 0.85 14.73 14.38
CA PRO A 110 0.98 16.12 14.81
C PRO A 110 -0.37 16.80 15.03
N PHE A 111 -1.45 16.26 14.48
CA PHE A 111 -2.78 16.88 14.50
C PHE A 111 -3.57 16.61 15.78
N ILE A 112 -3.11 15.69 16.65
CA ILE A 112 -3.78 15.38 17.92
C ILE A 112 -3.94 16.63 18.80
N LYS A 113 -2.98 17.58 18.74
CA LYS A 113 -3.02 18.83 19.52
C LYS A 113 -4.14 19.80 19.10
N TYR A 114 -4.70 19.64 17.90
CA TYR A 114 -5.75 20.53 17.36
C TYR A 114 -7.15 19.90 17.44
N LEU A 115 -7.27 18.66 17.94
CA LEU A 115 -8.51 17.87 17.96
C LEU A 115 -9.09 17.65 19.36
N GLN A 116 -8.38 18.10 20.41
CA GLN A 116 -8.87 18.19 21.78
C GLN A 116 -9.50 19.55 22.03
#